data_AF-A0A959F4S5-F1
#
_entry.id   AF-A0A959F4S5-F1
#
_cell.length_a   1.000
_cell.length_b   1.000
_cell.length_c   1.000
_cell.angle_alpha   90.00
_cell.angle_beta   90.00
_cell.angle_gamma   90.00
#
_symmetry.space_group_name_H-M   'P 1'
#
loop_
_entity.id
_entity.type
_entity.pdbx_description
1 polymer ?
#
loop_
_entity_poly.entity_id
_entity_poly.type
_entity_poly.pdbx_seq_one_letter_code
_entity_poly.pdbx_strand_id
1 'polypeptide(L)'
;MFESIFFQAVCSTLAVLFSILFLLRAGMNITPKLRARVLMVTGAIALFYLADLFFAYLLGVSLMNVVKASSMGIGIRLIIIGTASFNLLLDISTIEKVKTFSAGWPFGISLILVLSWLFFELLSLEALLASLD
;
A
#
# COMPACT_ATOMS: atom_id res chain seq x y z
N MET A 1 7.58 -22.62 -5.04
CA MET A 1 7.99 -21.49 -4.19
C MET A 1 7.38 -20.18 -4.66
N PHE A 2 7.54 -19.75 -5.92
CA PHE A 2 6.89 -18.51 -6.41
C PHE A 2 5.36 -18.58 -6.41
N GLU A 3 4.78 -19.74 -6.75
CA GLU A 3 3.33 -19.92 -6.79
C GLU A 3 2.67 -19.84 -5.40
N SER A 4 3.35 -20.36 -4.36
CA SER A 4 2.88 -20.28 -2.98
C SER A 4 2.94 -18.84 -2.43
N ILE A 5 3.99 -18.09 -2.76
CA ILE A 5 4.14 -16.69 -2.36
C ILE A 5 3.07 -15.82 -3.02
N PHE A 6 2.80 -16.03 -4.31
CA PHE A 6 1.75 -15.28 -5.00
C PHE A 6 0.38 -15.52 -4.36
N PHE A 7 0.03 -16.79 -4.11
CA PHE A 7 -1.24 -17.14 -3.47
C PHE A 7 -1.38 -16.53 -2.07
N GLN A 8 -0.31 -16.60 -1.27
CA GLN A 8 -0.28 -16.00 0.07
C GLN A 8 -0.49 -14.48 0.00
N ALA A 9 0.15 -13.78 -0.94
CA ALA A 9 -0.01 -12.34 -1.11
C ALA A 9 -1.44 -11.94 -1.50
N VAL A 10 -2.11 -12.75 -2.33
CA VAL A 10 -3.54 -12.57 -2.65
C VAL A 10 -4.40 -12.73 -1.39
N CYS A 11 -4.17 -13.79 -0.61
CA CYS A 11 -4.88 -14.01 0.65
C CYS A 11 -4.66 -12.87 1.65
N SER A 12 -3.43 -12.40 1.81
CA SER A 12 -3.07 -11.25 2.66
C SER A 12 -3.77 -9.98 2.20
N THR A 13 -3.82 -9.72 0.89
CA THR A 13 -4.50 -8.53 0.32
C THR A 13 -6.00 -8.58 0.61
N LEU A 14 -6.64 -9.73 0.41
CA LEU A 14 -8.05 -9.92 0.74
C LEU A 14 -8.31 -9.78 2.23
N ALA A 15 -7.42 -10.31 3.09
CA ALA A 15 -7.55 -10.17 4.54
C ALA A 15 -7.51 -8.70 4.99
N VAL A 16 -6.61 -7.89 4.41
CA VAL A 16 -6.57 -6.43 4.66
C VAL A 16 -7.86 -5.76 4.18
N LEU A 17 -8.32 -6.08 2.97
CA LEU A 17 -9.56 -5.52 2.41
C LEU A 17 -10.77 -5.84 3.30
N PHE A 18 -10.95 -7.10 3.71
CA PHE A 18 -12.04 -7.51 4.59
C PHE A 18 -11.95 -6.86 5.98
N SER A 19 -10.74 -6.69 6.51
CA SER A 19 -10.53 -6.00 7.79
C SER A 19 -11.00 -4.54 7.72
N ILE A 20 -10.67 -3.84 6.62
CA ILE A 20 -11.12 -2.46 6.40
C ILE A 20 -12.65 -2.40 6.27
N LEU A 21 -13.25 -3.28 5.47
CA LEU A 21 -14.70 -3.36 5.31
C LEU A 21 -15.40 -3.62 6.66
N PHE A 22 -14.83 -4.47 7.50
CA PHE A 22 -15.34 -4.72 8.84
C PHE A 22 -15.27 -3.47 9.74
N LEU A 23 -14.14 -2.75 9.73
CA LEU A 23 -13.97 -1.51 10.51
C LEU A 23 -14.96 -0.41 10.08
N LEU A 24 -15.22 -0.28 8.79
CA LEU A 24 -16.17 0.71 8.27
C LEU A 24 -17.62 0.31 8.59
N ARG A 25 -17.96 -0.98 8.45
CA ARG A 25 -19.25 -1.54 8.90
C ARG A 25 -19.50 -1.34 10.39
N ALA A 26 -18.44 -1.35 11.21
CA ALA A 26 -18.51 -1.07 12.64
C ALA A 26 -18.78 0.41 12.97
N GLY A 27 -18.90 1.29 11.96
CA GLY A 27 -19.24 2.70 12.13
C GLY A 27 -18.07 3.58 12.58
N MET A 28 -16.82 3.12 12.38
CA MET A 28 -15.64 3.90 12.74
C MET A 28 -15.45 5.09 11.79
N ASN A 29 -15.74 6.28 12.30
CA ASN A 29 -15.55 7.51 11.55
C ASN A 29 -14.08 7.88 11.41
N ILE A 30 -13.64 8.02 10.16
CA ILE A 30 -12.31 8.53 9.83
C ILE A 30 -12.20 10.03 10.14
N THR A 31 -11.24 10.40 10.98
CA THR A 31 -10.96 11.80 11.33
C THR A 31 -10.17 12.52 10.23
N PRO A 32 -10.37 13.83 10.03
CA PRO A 32 -9.59 14.60 9.07
C PRO A 32 -8.09 14.60 9.39
N LYS A 33 -7.72 14.49 10.68
CA LYS A 33 -6.32 14.37 11.12
C LYS A 33 -5.67 13.07 10.65
N LEU A 34 -6.41 11.96 10.62
CA LEU A 34 -5.91 10.69 10.08
C LEU A 34 -5.65 10.83 8.58
N ARG A 35 -6.61 11.38 7.83
CA ARG A 35 -6.48 11.62 6.39
C ARG A 35 -5.26 12.47 6.05
N ALA A 36 -5.04 13.58 6.76
CA ALA A 36 -3.89 14.45 6.55
C ALA A 36 -2.56 13.71 6.80
N ARG A 37 -2.45 12.94 7.89
CA ARG A 37 -1.24 12.17 8.21
C ARG A 37 -0.91 11.14 7.13
N VAL A 38 -1.90 10.36 6.71
CA VAL A 38 -1.70 9.33 5.68
C VAL A 38 -1.27 9.99 4.37
N LEU A 39 -1.92 11.07 3.95
CA LEU A 39 -1.56 11.78 2.72
C LEU A 39 -0.13 12.35 2.76
N MET A 40 0.32 12.86 3.91
CA MET A 40 1.72 13.27 4.09
C MET A 40 2.70 12.10 3.95
N VAL A 41 2.40 10.95 4.55
CA VAL A 41 3.27 9.76 4.46
C VAL A 41 3.27 9.19 3.04
N THR A 42 2.12 9.11 2.37
CA THR A 42 2.03 8.71 0.96
C THR A 42 2.85 9.62 0.07
N GLY A 43 2.78 10.94 0.28
CA GLY A 43 3.60 11.91 -0.44
C GLY A 43 5.09 11.70 -0.21
N ALA A 44 5.50 11.41 1.03
CA ALA A 44 6.89 11.09 1.35
C ALA A 44 7.37 9.81 0.64
N ILE A 45 6.55 8.75 0.61
CA ILE A 45 6.86 7.51 -0.10
C ILE A 45 6.98 7.75 -1.61
N ALA A 46 6.07 8.55 -2.19
CA ALA A 46 6.13 8.90 -3.61
C ALA A 46 7.41 9.67 -3.97
N LEU A 47 7.81 10.64 -3.13
CA LEU A 47 9.07 11.35 -3.30
C LEU A 47 10.28 10.42 -3.15
N PHE A 48 10.23 9.48 -2.21
CA PHE A 48 11.27 8.49 -2.03
C PHE A 48 11.44 7.59 -3.26
N TYR A 49 10.33 7.11 -3.86
CA TYR A 49 10.38 6.36 -5.12
C TYR A 49 10.90 7.20 -6.29
N LEU A 50 10.54 8.48 -6.37
CA LEU A 50 11.10 9.39 -7.39
C LEU A 50 12.60 9.61 -7.21
N ALA A 51 13.07 9.77 -5.98
CA ALA A 51 14.49 9.87 -5.68
C ALA A 51 15.23 8.57 -6.05
N ASP A 52 14.68 7.41 -5.70
CA ASP A 52 15.23 6.10 -6.09
C ASP A 52 15.36 5.97 -7.61
N LEU A 53 14.33 6.39 -8.36
CA LEU A 53 14.35 6.39 -9.82
C LEU A 53 15.46 7.30 -10.38
N PHE A 54 15.63 8.50 -9.81
CA PHE A 54 16.65 9.45 -10.23
C PHE A 54 18.07 8.92 -9.97
N PHE A 55 18.32 8.36 -8.79
CA PHE A 55 19.59 7.72 -8.46
C PHE A 55 19.86 6.49 -9.32
N ALA A 56 18.84 5.67 -9.58
CA ALA A 56 18.96 4.51 -10.45
C ALA A 56 19.33 4.91 -11.88
N TYR A 57 18.75 6.00 -12.41
CA TYR A 57 19.05 6.48 -13.76
C TYR A 57 20.44 7.10 -13.90
N LEU A 58 20.87 7.92 -12.93
CA LEU A 58 22.15 8.64 -13.02
C LEU A 58 23.36 7.83 -12.55
N LEU A 59 23.21 7.07 -11.47
CA LEU A 59 24.30 6.35 -10.83
C LEU A 59 24.27 4.85 -11.11
N GLY A 60 23.18 4.34 -11.71
CA GLY A 60 22.98 2.89 -11.88
C GLY A 60 22.70 2.16 -10.56
N VAL A 61 22.47 2.88 -9.46
CA VAL A 61 22.26 2.32 -8.12
C VAL A 61 20.82 2.58 -7.68
N SER A 62 20.08 1.52 -7.34
CA SER A 62 18.77 1.64 -6.68
C SER A 62 18.95 1.51 -5.17
N LEU A 63 18.57 2.56 -4.44
CA LEU A 63 18.48 2.59 -2.99
C LEU A 63 17.56 1.46 -2.49
N MET A 64 16.46 1.21 -3.19
CA MET A 64 15.56 0.11 -2.86
C MET A 64 16.25 -1.25 -2.98
N ASN A 65 17.08 -1.45 -4.01
CA ASN A 65 17.83 -2.68 -4.18
C ASN A 65 18.93 -2.88 -3.12
N VAL A 66 19.52 -1.81 -2.62
CA VAL A 66 20.52 -1.90 -1.53
C VAL A 66 19.86 -2.38 -0.24
N VAL A 67 18.62 -1.95 0.02
CA VAL A 67 17.90 -2.29 1.26
C VAL A 67 17.16 -3.64 1.16
N LYS A 68 17.00 -4.19 -0.06
CA LYS A 68 16.26 -5.44 -0.35
C LYS A 68 16.72 -6.67 0.42
N ALA A 69 18.01 -6.84 0.77
CA ALA A 69 18.51 -8.06 1.41
C ALA A 69 18.87 -7.85 2.90
N SER A 70 18.22 -6.88 3.55
CA SER A 70 18.52 -6.51 4.93
C SER A 70 17.26 -6.57 5.81
N SER A 71 17.44 -6.78 7.10
CA SER A 71 16.36 -6.66 8.11
C SER A 71 15.69 -5.28 8.08
N MET A 72 16.43 -4.25 7.64
CA MET A 72 15.91 -2.90 7.40
C MET A 72 14.84 -2.87 6.29
N GLY A 73 14.96 -3.73 5.28
CA GLY A 73 13.99 -3.86 4.18
C GLY A 73 12.61 -4.25 4.66
N ILE A 74 12.52 -5.20 5.59
CA ILE A 74 11.24 -5.65 6.18
C ILE A 74 10.51 -4.47 6.83
N GLY A 75 11.23 -3.66 7.63
CA GLY A 75 10.64 -2.51 8.32
C GLY A 75 10.07 -1.47 7.36
N ILE A 76 10.80 -1.16 6.29
CA ILE A 76 10.34 -0.21 5.26
C ILE A 76 9.08 -0.74 4.55
N ARG A 77 9.07 -2.02 4.18
CA ARG A 77 7.89 -2.64 3.54
C ARG A 77 6.67 -2.58 4.44
N LEU A 78 6.82 -2.86 5.73
CA LEU A 78 5.72 -2.76 6.69
C LEU A 78 5.14 -1.35 6.79
N ILE A 79 5.98 -0.31 6.74
CA ILE A 79 5.52 1.09 6.73
C ILE A 79 4.75 1.40 5.44
N ILE A 80 5.24 0.93 4.30
CA ILE A 80 4.58 1.15 2.99
C ILE A 80 3.25 0.40 2.94
N ILE A 81 3.19 -0.87 3.37
CA ILE A 81 1.96 -1.67 3.46
C ILE A 81 0.95 -1.02 4.40
N GLY A 82 1.41 -0.56 5.57
CA GLY A 82 0.58 0.18 6.52
C GLY A 82 -0.01 1.42 5.85
N THR A 83 0.82 2.20 5.16
CA THR A 83 0.37 3.42 4.46
C THR A 83 -0.61 3.11 3.33
N ALA A 84 -0.33 2.10 2.51
CA ALA A 84 -1.21 1.66 1.42
C ALA A 84 -2.57 1.18 1.95
N SER A 85 -2.58 0.38 3.02
CA SER A 85 -3.83 -0.07 3.65
C SER A 85 -4.63 1.09 4.25
N PHE A 86 -3.97 2.08 4.85
CA PHE A 86 -4.63 3.30 5.29
C PHE A 86 -5.18 4.14 4.14
N ASN A 87 -4.47 4.29 3.01
CA ASN A 87 -5.02 4.96 1.83
C ASN A 87 -6.30 4.27 1.35
N LEU A 88 -6.29 2.94 1.30
CA LEU A 88 -7.45 2.15 0.88
C LEU A 88 -8.65 2.39 1.82
N LEU A 89 -8.40 2.42 3.13
CA LEU A 89 -9.41 2.74 4.14
C LEU A 89 -9.97 4.17 3.99
N LEU A 90 -9.13 5.15 3.65
CA LEU A 90 -9.58 6.52 3.37
C LEU A 90 -10.45 6.58 2.11
N ASP A 91 -10.08 5.85 1.06
CA ASP A 91 -10.81 5.79 -0.20
C ASP A 91 -12.20 5.18 0.00
N ILE A 92 -12.30 4.00 0.62
CA ILE A 92 -13.60 3.36 0.89
C ILE A 92 -14.47 4.25 1.79
N SER A 93 -13.89 4.85 2.85
CA SER A 93 -14.65 5.74 3.74
C SER A 93 -15.18 7.00 3.05
N THR A 94 -14.54 7.41 1.96
CA THR A 94 -14.96 8.56 1.16
C THR A 94 -16.07 8.15 0.19
N ILE A 95 -15.95 6.97 -0.42
CA ILE A 95 -16.97 6.38 -1.29
C ILE A 95 -18.30 6.22 -0.56
N GLU A 96 -18.30 5.77 0.69
CA GLU A 96 -19.53 5.64 1.50
C GLU A 96 -20.26 6.98 1.72
N LYS A 97 -19.54 8.10 1.70
CA LYS A 97 -20.08 9.44 1.99
C LYS A 97 -20.53 10.18 0.72
N VAL A 98 -20.05 9.79 -0.44
CA VAL A 98 -20.37 10.44 -1.71
C VAL A 98 -21.67 9.86 -2.27
N LYS A 99 -22.69 10.71 -2.42
CA LYS A 99 -24.02 10.33 -2.94
C LYS A 99 -24.21 10.63 -4.44
N THR A 100 -23.19 11.16 -5.11
CA THR A 100 -23.29 11.62 -6.51
C THR A 100 -22.85 10.53 -7.49
N PHE A 101 -23.72 10.23 -8.44
CA PHE A 101 -23.51 9.18 -9.44
C PHE A 101 -22.32 9.46 -10.39
N SER A 102 -21.98 10.74 -10.61
CA SER A 102 -20.87 11.15 -11.48
C SER A 102 -19.48 10.84 -10.93
N ALA A 103 -19.38 10.45 -9.66
CA ALA A 103 -18.10 10.17 -9.02
C ALA A 103 -17.67 8.69 -9.10
N GLY A 104 -18.45 7.80 -9.72
CA GLY A 104 -18.15 6.37 -9.69
C GLY A 104 -16.83 5.97 -10.34
N TRP A 105 -16.49 6.54 -11.51
CA TRP A 105 -15.31 6.11 -12.27
C TRP A 105 -13.97 6.55 -11.64
N PRO A 106 -13.77 7.78 -11.12
CA PRO A 106 -12.51 8.16 -10.48
C PRO A 106 -12.31 7.43 -9.15
N PHE A 107 -13.40 7.16 -8.42
CA PHE A 107 -13.34 6.37 -7.19
C PHE A 107 -12.97 4.90 -7.45
N GLY A 108 -13.51 4.30 -8.51
CA GLY A 108 -13.09 2.96 -8.92
C GLY A 108 -11.61 2.89 -9.28
N ILE A 109 -11.08 3.88 -10.02
CA ILE A 109 -9.67 3.92 -10.41
C ILE A 109 -8.75 4.07 -9.20
N SER A 110 -9.04 5.01 -8.30
CA SER A 110 -8.23 5.21 -7.07
C SER A 110 -8.17 3.94 -6.23
N LEU A 111 -9.32 3.25 -6.07
CA LEU A 111 -9.38 2.01 -5.33
C LEU A 111 -8.54 0.89 -5.96
N ILE A 112 -8.61 0.73 -7.30
CA ILE A 112 -7.81 -0.25 -8.04
C ILE A 112 -6.30 0.05 -7.94
N LEU A 113 -5.91 1.33 -8.05
CA LEU A 113 -4.52 1.75 -7.96
C LEU A 113 -3.92 1.43 -6.59
N VAL A 114 -4.63 1.79 -5.51
CA VAL A 114 -4.16 1.54 -4.14
C VAL A 114 -4.18 0.05 -3.83
N LEU A 115 -5.20 -0.70 -4.28
CA LEU A 115 -5.28 -2.14 -4.09
C LEU A 115 -4.12 -2.87 -4.82
N SER A 116 -3.81 -2.46 -6.05
CA SER A 116 -2.67 -2.99 -6.81
C SER A 116 -1.35 -2.67 -6.13
N TRP A 117 -1.20 -1.44 -5.62
CA TRP A 117 0.00 -1.04 -4.88
C TRP A 117 0.19 -1.87 -3.60
N LEU A 118 -0.88 -2.04 -2.82
CA LEU A 118 -0.87 -2.90 -1.63
C LEU A 118 -0.48 -4.34 -1.97
N PHE A 119 -1.05 -4.90 -3.03
CA PHE A 119 -0.73 -6.25 -3.50
C PHE A 119 0.76 -6.40 -3.83
N PHE A 120 1.32 -5.48 -4.62
CA PHE A 120 2.73 -5.54 -4.99
C PHE A 120 3.66 -5.43 -3.79
N GLU A 121 3.31 -4.65 -2.77
CA GLU A 121 4.11 -4.51 -1.55
C GLU A 121 4.00 -5.74 -0.63
N LEU A 122 2.83 -6.38 -0.55
CA LEU A 122 2.65 -7.64 0.18
C LEU A 122 3.42 -8.79 -0.49
N LEU A 123 3.28 -8.96 -1.80
CA LEU A 123 4.03 -9.96 -2.58
C LEU A 123 5.54 -9.82 -2.35
N SER A 124 5.95 -8.57 -2.35
CA SER A 124 7.29 -8.10 -2.08
C SER A 124 7.79 -8.42 -0.67
N LEU A 125 6.98 -8.20 0.36
CA LEU A 125 7.31 -8.54 1.75
C LEU A 125 7.43 -10.05 1.92
N GLU A 126 6.49 -10.81 1.39
CA GLU A 126 6.49 -12.27 1.50
C GLU A 126 7.66 -12.90 0.74
N ALA A 127 8.01 -12.37 -0.43
CA ALA A 127 9.23 -12.77 -1.14
C ALA A 127 10.51 -12.47 -0.34
N LEU A 128 10.52 -11.36 0.40
CA LEU A 128 11.64 -11.02 1.29
C LEU A 128 11.73 -11.99 2.46
N LEU A 129 10.61 -12.30 3.12
CA LEU A 129 10.57 -13.25 4.22
C LEU A 129 11.03 -14.63 3.79
N ALA A 130 10.56 -15.12 2.65
CA ALA A 130 10.96 -16.42 2.09
C ALA A 130 12.43 -16.48 1.65
N SER A 131 13.12 -15.33 1.54
CA SER A 131 14.56 -15.29 1.22
C SER A 131 15.46 -15.34 2.45
N LEU A 132 14.89 -15.21 3.64
CA LEU A 132 15.62 -15.28 4.92
C LEU A 132 15.69 -16.71 5.48
N ASP A 133 14.91 -17.62 4.91
CA ASP A 133 14.91 -19.07 5.17
C ASP A 133 15.80 -19.80 4.14
#